data_AF-A0A2V8E536-F1
#
_entry.id   AF-A0A2V8E536-F1
#
_cell.length_a   1.000
_cell.length_b   1.000
_cell.length_c   1.000
_cell.angle_alpha   90.00
_cell.angle_beta   90.00
_cell.angle_gamma   90.00
#
_symmetry.space_group_name_H-M   'P 1'
#
loop_
_entity.id
_entity.type
_entity.pdbx_description
1 polymer ?
#
loop_
_entity_poly.entity_id
_entity_poly.type
_entity_poly.pdbx_seq_one_letter_code
_entity_poly.pdbx_strand_id
1 'polypeptide(L)' 'MRLPHQERVNIAVFIDFDNIEIGVKSTLGEHFDIGTILEALKERGEVVTKIAYADWTRAGEYSRALT' A
#
# COMPACT_ATOMS: atom_id res chain seq x y z
N MET A 1 -11.65 36.78 0.84
CA MET A 1 -10.31 36.45 0.32
C MET A 1 -10.12 34.95 0.51
N ARG A 2 -10.28 34.16 -0.55
CA ARG A 2 -10.06 32.70 -0.50
C ARG A 2 -8.55 32.50 -0.56
N LEU A 3 -7.95 31.90 0.48
CA LEU A 3 -6.55 31.50 0.43
C LEU A 3 -6.34 30.65 -0.83
N PRO A 4 -5.23 30.79 -1.57
CA PRO A 4 -4.94 29.87 -2.65
C PRO A 4 -5.01 28.46 -2.04
N HIS A 5 -5.89 27.63 -2.60
CA HIS A 5 -5.84 26.21 -2.30
C HIS A 5 -4.41 25.81 -2.64
N GLN A 6 -3.58 25.50 -1.64
CA GLN A 6 -2.32 24.82 -1.93
C GLN A 6 -2.75 23.63 -2.77
N GLU A 7 -2.39 23.62 -4.06
CA GLU A 7 -2.65 22.47 -4.91
C GLU A 7 -2.10 21.27 -4.15
N ARG A 8 -3.01 20.40 -3.69
CA ARG A 8 -2.60 19.19 -2.99
C ARG A 8 -1.72 18.43 -3.97
N VAL A 9 -0.52 18.07 -3.52
CA VAL A 9 0.40 17.29 -4.34
C VAL A 9 -0.30 15.99 -4.71
N ASN A 10 -0.48 15.75 -6.00
CA ASN A 10 -1.03 14.49 -6.48
C ASN A 10 0.05 13.41 -6.40
N ILE A 11 -0.30 12.27 -5.81
CA ILE A 11 0.59 11.14 -5.61
C ILE A 11 0.02 9.93 -6.35
N ALA A 12 0.80 9.37 -7.25
CA ALA A 12 0.57 8.04 -7.81
C ALA A 12 1.54 7.06 -7.14
N VAL A 13 1.01 5.96 -6.60
CA VAL A 13 1.82 4.93 -5.94
C VAL A 13 1.72 3.60 -6.68
N PHE A 14 2.88 3.01 -6.95
CA PHE A 14 3.05 1.71 -7.57
C PHE A 14 3.89 0.86 -6.60
N ILE A 15 3.36 -0.30 -6.22
CA ILE A 15 3.88 -1.10 -5.12
C ILE A 15 4.24 -2.48 -5.66
N ASP A 16 5.46 -2.92 -5.39
CA ASP A 16 5.83 -4.33 -5.47
C ASP A 16 5.50 -4.96 -4.10
N PHE A 17 4.33 -5.60 -4.02
CA PHE A 17 3.76 -6.01 -2.74
C PHE A 17 4.51 -7.21 -2.14
N ASP A 18 4.84 -8.20 -2.97
CA ASP A 18 5.52 -9.43 -2.53
C ASP A 18 6.89 -9.11 -1.93
N ASN A 19 7.67 -8.25 -2.57
CA ASN A 19 8.99 -7.88 -2.08
C ASN A 19 8.92 -7.19 -0.71
N ILE A 20 7.94 -6.32 -0.50
CA ILE A 20 7.77 -5.63 0.79
C ILE A 20 7.26 -6.61 1.84
N GLU A 21 6.28 -7.46 1.52
CA GLU A 21 5.76 -8.46 2.45
C GLU A 21 6.85 -9.43 2.92
N ILE A 22 7.61 -9.99 1.98
CA ILE A 22 8.74 -10.89 2.27
C ILE A 22 9.79 -10.16 3.11
N GLY A 23 10.11 -8.91 2.77
CA GLY A 23 11.08 -8.10 3.51
C GLY A 23 10.68 -7.87 4.96
N VAL A 24 9.43 -7.43 5.19
CA VAL A 24 8.87 -7.20 6.54
C VAL A 24 8.87 -8.50 7.34
N LYS A 25 8.37 -9.59 6.76
CA LYS A 25 8.31 -10.89 7.44
C LYS A 25 9.69 -11.45 7.77
N SER A 26 10.64 -11.39 6.83
CA SER A 26 11.97 -11.99 7.00
C SER A 26 12.89 -11.16 7.90
N THR A 27 12.73 -9.83 7.91
CA THR A 27 13.62 -8.92 8.65
C THR A 27 13.05 -8.52 10.00
N LEU A 28 11.75 -8.22 10.04
CA LEU A 28 11.07 -7.71 11.23
C LEU A 28 10.28 -8.81 11.96
N GLY A 29 10.01 -9.94 11.30
CA GLY A 29 9.17 -11.00 11.87
C GLY A 29 7.70 -10.62 11.98
N GLU A 30 7.29 -9.54 11.31
CA GLU A 30 5.94 -8.98 11.39
C GLU A 30 5.16 -9.20 10.10
N HIS A 31 3.86 -8.88 10.14
CA HIS A 31 3.01 -8.84 8.96
C HIS A 31 3.08 -7.46 8.32
N PHE A 32 3.17 -7.42 7.00
CA PHE A 32 3.14 -6.16 6.28
C PHE A 32 1.75 -5.53 6.34
N ASP A 33 1.67 -4.32 6.90
CA ASP A 33 0.47 -3.48 6.89
C ASP A 33 0.63 -2.32 5.89
N ILE A 34 -0.02 -2.46 4.73
CA ILE A 34 -0.07 -1.40 3.71
C ILE A 34 -0.86 -0.17 4.17
N GLY A 35 -1.77 -0.32 5.14
CA GLY A 35 -2.58 0.77 5.66
C GLY A 35 -1.71 1.90 6.22
N THR A 36 -0.71 1.55 7.03
CA THR A 36 0.26 2.49 7.60
C THR A 36 0.96 3.34 6.52
N ILE A 37 1.35 2.75 5.38
CA ILE A 37 1.96 3.49 4.28
C ILE A 37 0.95 4.44 3.62
N LEU A 38 -0.27 3.97 3.36
CA LEU A 38 -1.29 4.78 2.71
C LEU A 38 -1.71 5.99 3.55
N GLU A 39 -1.77 5.86 4.88
CA GLU A 39 -2.02 7.00 5.77
C GLU A 39 -0.86 8.01 5.72
N ALA A 40 0.39 7.55 5.79
CA ALA A 40 1.55 8.43 5.67
C ALA A 40 1.62 9.17 4.31
N LEU A 41 1.13 8.55 3.23
CA LEU A 41 1.03 9.19 1.92
C LEU A 41 -0.06 10.28 1.88
N LYS A 42 -1.20 10.07 2.55
CA LYS A 42 -2.29 11.06 2.61
C LYS A 42 -1.89 12.35 3.33
N GLU A 43 -0.98 12.26 4.29
CA GLU A 43 -0.43 13.45 4.97
C GLU A 43 0.44 14.31 4.03
N ARG A 44 0.96 13.71 2.95
CA ARG A 44 1.88 14.35 2.00
C ARG A 44 1.19 14.85 0.73
N GLY A 45 0.02 14.33 0.42
CA GLY A 45 -0.68 14.65 -0.83
C GLY A 45 -1.92 13.81 -1.05
N GLU A 46 -2.63 14.10 -2.13
CA GLU A 46 -3.78 13.32 -2.55
C GLU A 46 -3.32 12.11 -3.36
N VAL A 47 -3.58 10.90 -2.85
CA VAL A 47 -3.24 9.68 -3.57
C VAL A 47 -4.30 9.42 -4.64
N VAL A 48 -3.99 9.79 -5.88
CA VAL A 48 -4.90 9.71 -7.03
C VAL A 48 -4.85 8.36 -7.76
N THR A 49 -3.75 7.61 -7.61
CA THR A 49 -3.56 6.28 -8.20
C THR A 49 -2.86 5.35 -7.20
N LYS A 50 -3.32 4.10 -7.11
CA LYS A 50 -2.73 3.04 -6.28
C LYS A 50 -2.71 1.73 -7.06
N ILE A 51 -1.54 1.21 -7.38
CA ILE A 51 -1.39 -0.07 -8.07
C ILE A 51 -0.42 -0.93 -7.28
N ALA A 52 -0.79 -2.17 -7.01
CA ALA A 52 0.06 -3.15 -6.35
C ALA A 52 0.24 -4.37 -7.26
N TYR A 53 1.49 -4.74 -7.51
CA TYR A 53 1.89 -5.92 -8.25
C TYR A 53 2.25 -7.01 -7.24
N ALA A 54 1.67 -8.19 -7.42
CA ALA A 54 1.90 -9.37 -6.59
C ALA A 54 1.56 -10.64 -7.36
N ASP A 55 2.08 -11.78 -6.93
CA ASP A 55 1.56 -13.09 -7.26
C ASP A 55 0.29 -13.39 -6.47
N TRP A 56 -0.82 -12.84 -6.95
CA TRP A 56 -2.15 -13.04 -6.35
C TRP A 56 -2.62 -14.51 -6.38
N THR A 57 -1.95 -15.40 -7.12
CA THR A 57 -2.29 -16.83 -7.10
C THR A 57 -1.92 -17.50 -5.77
N ARG A 58 -0.93 -16.97 -5.06
CA ARG A 58 -0.57 -17.41 -3.69
C ARG A 58 -1.55 -16.91 -2.62
N ALA A 59 -2.27 -15.82 -2.88
CA ALA A 59 -3.28 -15.30 -1.95
C ALA A 59 -4.55 -16.20 -1.88
N GLY A 60 -4.77 -17.07 -2.88
CA GLY A 60 -5.90 -18.00 -2.93
C GLY A 60 -5.84 -19.19 -1.97
N GLU A 61 -4.67 -19.51 -1.42
CA GLU A 61 -4.52 -20.61 -0.43
C GLU A 61 -5.27 -20.32 0.89
N TYR A 62 -5.53 -19.04 1.22
CA TYR A 62 -6.39 -18.67 2.36
C TYR A 62 -7.89 -18.94 2.11
N SER A 63 -8.32 -19.03 0.84
CA SER A 63 -9.72 -19.30 0.49
C SER A 63 -10.09 -20.79 0.67
N ARG A 64 -9.12 -21.70 0.51
CA ARG A 64 -9.33 -23.16 0.63
C ARG A 64 -9.29 -23.69 2.06
N ALA A 65 -8.87 -22.89 3.04
CA ALA A 65 -8.95 -23.25 4.46
C ALA A 65 -10.33 -22.93 5.10
N LEU A 66 -11.28 -22.43 4.32
CA LEU A 66 -12.63 -22.04 4.74
C LEU A 66 -13.75 -22.76 3.95
N THR A 67 -13.43 -23.84 3.24
CA THR A 67 -14.40 -24.87 2.80
C THR A 67 -14.06 -26.18 3.48
#